data_AF-A0A6G5XP47-F1
#
_entry.id   AF-A0A6G5XP47-F1
#
_cell.length_a   1.000
_cell.length_b   1.000
_cell.length_c   1.000
_cell.angle_alpha   90.00
_cell.angle_beta   90.00
_cell.angle_gamma   90.00
#
_symmetry.space_group_name_H-M   'P 1'
#
loop_
_entity.id
_entity.type
_entity.pdbx_description
1 polymer ?
#
loop_
_entity_poly.entity_id
_entity_poly.type
_entity_poly.pdbx_seq_one_letter_code
_entity_poly.pdbx_strand_id
1 'polypeptide(L)'
;LFTGLSLNNSWLKIQFFMMFIGVNVTFFPQHFLGLSGMPRRYSDYPDSYLCWNLLSTIGSFITLLSTFLFFFIILESLIMQRKVVYIKNVNVGIENLMSMPPSLHSF
;
A
#
# COMPACT_ATOMS: atom_id res chain seq x y z
N LEU A 1 16.81 -3.91 3.98
CA LEU A 1 17.88 -2.96 4.35
C LEU A 1 17.81 -2.62 5.84
N PHE A 2 16.85 -1.83 6.31
CA PHE A 2 16.81 -1.34 7.70
C PHE A 2 16.68 -2.44 8.77
N THR A 3 15.77 -3.39 8.60
CA THR A 3 15.54 -4.46 9.60
C THR A 3 16.39 -5.71 9.35
N GLY A 4 16.99 -5.85 8.16
CA GLY A 4 17.62 -7.10 7.72
C GLY A 4 16.68 -8.29 7.55
N LEU A 5 15.36 -8.07 7.64
CA LEU A 5 14.34 -9.12 7.52
C LEU A 5 13.70 -9.14 6.13
N SER A 6 13.30 -10.33 5.71
CA SER A 6 12.56 -10.59 4.48
C SER A 6 11.06 -10.72 4.78
N LEU A 7 10.25 -10.09 3.92
CA LEU A 7 8.80 -10.19 3.95
C LEU A 7 8.33 -11.32 3.03
N ASN A 8 7.14 -11.87 3.29
CA ASN A 8 6.59 -12.92 2.44
C ASN A 8 6.13 -12.37 1.07
N ASN A 9 6.80 -12.80 0.00
CA ASN A 9 6.52 -12.35 -1.37
C ASN A 9 5.11 -12.69 -1.87
N SER A 10 4.51 -13.81 -1.46
CA SER A 10 3.16 -14.17 -1.92
C SER A 10 2.10 -13.24 -1.31
N TRP A 11 2.22 -12.96 -0.02
CA TRP A 11 1.32 -12.06 0.69
C TRP A 11 1.47 -10.61 0.24
N LEU A 12 2.71 -10.17 -0.04
CA LEU A 12 2.95 -8.84 -0.61
C LEU A 12 2.29 -8.66 -1.99
N LYS A 13 2.31 -9.67 -2.86
CA LYS A 13 1.60 -9.59 -4.15
C LYS A 13 0.10 -9.44 -3.94
N ILE A 14 -0.49 -10.20 -3.02
CA ILE A 14 -1.93 -10.12 -2.70
C ILE A 14 -2.28 -8.73 -2.15
N GLN A 15 -1.48 -8.23 -1.20
CA GLN A 15 -1.63 -6.89 -0.63
C GLN A 15 -1.59 -5.81 -1.71
N PHE A 16 -0.61 -5.90 -2.62
CA PHE A 16 -0.45 -4.97 -3.74
C PHE A 16 -1.69 -4.97 -4.64
N PHE A 17 -2.19 -6.13 -5.08
CA PHE A 17 -3.37 -6.18 -5.93
C PHE A 17 -4.63 -5.68 -5.23
N MET A 18 -4.82 -6.01 -3.95
CA MET A 18 -5.93 -5.49 -3.14
C MET A 18 -5.87 -3.97 -3.02
N MET A 19 -4.68 -3.40 -2.77
CA MET A 19 -4.50 -1.94 -2.71
C MET A 19 -4.76 -1.30 -4.07
N PHE A 20 -4.21 -1.86 -5.14
CA PHE A 20 -4.35 -1.36 -6.50
C PHE A 20 -5.82 -1.31 -6.94
N ILE A 21 -6.56 -2.40 -6.73
CA ILE A 21 -7.98 -2.46 -7.05
C ILE A 21 -8.77 -1.48 -6.17
N GLY A 22 -8.52 -1.48 -4.85
CA GLY A 22 -9.23 -0.59 -3.92
C GLY A 22 -9.06 0.88 -4.27
N VAL A 23 -7.82 1.34 -4.48
CA VAL A 23 -7.49 2.74 -4.82
C VAL A 23 -8.12 3.14 -6.16
N ASN A 24 -8.10 2.26 -7.16
CA ASN A 24 -8.75 2.57 -8.43
C ASN A 24 -10.27 2.69 -8.26
N VAL A 25 -10.91 1.81 -7.49
CA VAL A 25 -12.35 1.89 -7.23
C VAL A 25 -12.71 3.14 -6.41
N THR A 26 -11.83 3.65 -5.53
CA THR A 26 -12.08 4.90 -4.80
C THR A 26 -11.96 6.15 -5.67
N PHE A 27 -10.87 6.26 -6.44
CA PHE A 27 -10.54 7.52 -7.10
C PHE A 27 -11.12 7.63 -8.52
N PHE A 28 -11.47 6.51 -9.15
CA PHE A 28 -12.06 6.54 -10.49
C PHE A 28 -13.44 7.22 -10.52
N PRO A 29 -14.39 6.92 -9.61
CA PRO A 29 -15.68 7.63 -9.52
C PRO A 29 -15.54 9.14 -9.32
N GLN A 30 -14.47 9.59 -8.65
CA GLN A 30 -14.25 11.00 -8.37
C GLN A 30 -14.01 11.83 -9.64
N HIS A 31 -13.50 11.22 -10.71
CA HIS A 31 -13.36 11.90 -12.00
C HIS A 31 -14.73 12.25 -12.60
N PHE A 32 -15.68 11.31 -12.54
CA PHE A 32 -17.04 11.54 -13.01
C PHE A 32 -17.80 12.55 -12.15
N LEU A 33 -17.63 12.47 -10.83
CA LEU A 33 -18.21 13.44 -9.88
C LEU A 33 -17.66 14.87 -10.12
N GLY A 34 -16.37 14.99 -10.45
CA GLY A 34 -15.75 16.25 -10.83
C GLY A 34 -16.33 16.81 -12.13
N LEU A 35 -16.51 15.96 -13.15
CA LEU A 35 -17.12 16.35 -14.43
C LEU A 35 -18.59 16.77 -14.28
N SER A 36 -19.32 16.17 -13.35
CA SER A 36 -20.69 16.57 -13.01
C SER A 36 -20.79 17.82 -12.14
N GLY A 37 -19.66 18.42 -11.76
CA GLY A 37 -19.61 19.67 -11.01
C GLY A 37 -19.80 19.52 -9.49
N MET A 38 -19.52 18.35 -8.90
CA MET A 38 -19.55 18.18 -7.45
C MET A 38 -18.41 18.98 -6.80
N PRO A 39 -18.71 19.99 -5.96
CA PRO A 39 -17.66 20.78 -5.31
C PRO A 39 -17.00 19.99 -4.17
N ARG A 40 -15.71 20.27 -3.92
CA ARG A 40 -14.94 19.60 -2.86
C ARG A 40 -15.36 20.10 -1.47
N ARG A 41 -15.23 19.23 -0.45
CA ARG A 41 -15.39 19.55 0.99
C ARG A 41 -16.82 19.80 1.45
N TYR A 42 -17.79 19.07 0.90
CA TYR A 42 -19.17 19.09 1.38
C TYR A 42 -19.49 17.82 2.16
N SER A 43 -20.20 17.97 3.27
CA SER A 43 -20.73 16.85 4.08
C SER A 43 -21.85 16.13 3.33
N ASP A 44 -22.74 16.92 2.73
CA ASP A 44 -23.95 16.45 2.09
C ASP A 44 -23.96 16.78 0.60
N TYR A 45 -24.62 15.93 -0.16
CA TYR A 45 -24.70 16.00 -1.61
C TYR A 45 -26.08 15.55 -2.09
N PRO A 46 -26.57 16.05 -3.25
CA PRO A 46 -27.84 15.62 -3.81
C PRO A 46 -27.81 14.13 -4.19
N ASP A 47 -28.99 13.50 -4.20
CA ASP A 47 -29.16 12.06 -4.48
C ASP A 47 -28.59 11.62 -5.84
N SER A 48 -28.41 12.55 -6.79
CA SER A 48 -27.79 12.29 -8.09
C SER A 48 -26.35 11.77 -7.99
N TYR A 49 -25.62 12.10 -6.91
CA TYR A 49 -24.23 11.67 -6.71
C TYR A 49 -24.09 10.41 -5.86
N LEU A 50 -25.19 9.88 -5.33
CA LEU A 50 -25.18 8.76 -4.38
C LEU A 50 -24.53 7.50 -4.96
N CYS A 51 -24.79 7.17 -6.22
CA CYS A 51 -24.26 5.97 -6.86
C CYS A 51 -22.71 5.97 -6.89
N TRP A 52 -22.11 7.07 -7.35
CA TRP A 52 -20.65 7.19 -7.45
C TRP A 52 -19.98 7.30 -6.09
N ASN A 53 -20.61 7.98 -5.13
CA ASN A 53 -20.12 8.05 -3.76
C ASN A 53 -20.16 6.67 -3.08
N LEU A 54 -21.22 5.88 -3.27
CA LEU A 54 -21.31 4.52 -2.74
C LEU A 54 -20.24 3.60 -3.33
N LEU A 55 -19.95 3.72 -4.63
CA LEU A 55 -18.86 2.96 -5.24
C LEU A 55 -17.50 3.34 -4.64
N SER A 56 -17.27 4.65 -4.44
CA SER A 56 -16.07 5.15 -3.79
C SER A 56 -15.96 4.68 -2.33
N THR A 57 -17.06 4.58 -1.58
CA THR A 57 -17.00 4.08 -0.19
C THR A 57 -16.63 2.60 -0.14
N ILE A 58 -17.18 1.78 -1.04
CA ILE A 58 -16.80 0.36 -1.17
C ILE A 58 -15.30 0.22 -1.46
N GLY A 59 -14.78 1.00 -2.42
CA GLY A 59 -13.35 1.04 -2.70
C GLY A 59 -12.53 1.38 -1.45
N SER A 60 -12.99 2.34 -0.65
CA SER A 60 -12.24 2.81 0.52
C SER A 60 -12.17 1.74 1.60
N PHE A 61 -13.23 0.94 1.76
CA PHE A 61 -13.24 -0.20 2.66
C PHE A 61 -12.25 -1.29 2.21
N ILE A 62 -12.13 -1.53 0.90
CA ILE A 62 -11.13 -2.46 0.35
C ILE A 62 -9.71 -1.96 0.64
N THR A 63 -9.44 -0.66 0.45
CA THR A 63 -8.11 -0.10 0.77
C THR A 63 -7.78 -0.21 2.25
N LEU A 64 -8.75 0.04 3.13
CA LEU A 64 -8.60 -0.09 4.57
C LEU A 64 -8.22 -1.53 4.97
N LEU A 65 -8.91 -2.53 4.43
CA LEU A 65 -8.54 -3.94 4.62
C LEU A 65 -7.13 -4.25 4.11
N SER A 66 -6.73 -3.71 2.96
CA SER A 66 -5.37 -3.88 2.43
C SER A 66 -4.31 -3.29 3.35
N THR A 67 -4.57 -2.13 3.97
CA THR A 67 -3.64 -1.52 4.93
C THR A 67 -3.48 -2.35 6.21
N PHE A 68 -4.56 -2.93 6.73
CA PHE A 68 -4.47 -3.85 7.87
C PHE A 68 -3.67 -5.11 7.52
N LEU A 69 -3.86 -5.65 6.33
CA LEU A 69 -3.09 -6.79 5.85
C LEU A 69 -1.59 -6.44 5.72
N PHE A 70 -1.25 -5.21 5.31
CA PHE A 70 0.14 -4.76 5.28
C PHE A 70 0.78 -4.70 6.67
N PHE A 71 0.08 -4.14 7.68
CA PHE A 71 0.56 -4.15 9.05
C PHE A 71 0.77 -5.57 9.57
N PHE A 72 -0.13 -6.49 9.23
CA PHE A 72 0.01 -7.90 9.58
C PHE A 72 1.27 -8.54 8.96
N ILE A 73 1.57 -8.27 7.69
CA ILE A 73 2.79 -8.79 7.03
C ILE A 73 4.06 -8.29 7.74
N ILE A 74 4.08 -7.01 8.14
CA ILE A 74 5.22 -6.45 8.90
C ILE A 74 5.36 -7.17 10.24
N LEU A 75 4.28 -7.30 11.01
CA LEU A 75 4.30 -7.98 12.30
C LEU A 75 4.75 -9.43 12.17
N GLU A 76 4.25 -10.17 11.18
CA GLU A 76 4.67 -11.55 10.93
C GLU A 76 6.18 -11.63 10.66
N SER A 77 6.72 -10.71 9.87
CA SER A 77 8.15 -10.71 9.56
C SER A 77 9.03 -10.46 10.79
N LEU A 78 8.59 -9.57 11.70
CA LEU A 78 9.29 -9.26 12.95
C LEU A 78 9.28 -10.46 13.91
N ILE A 79 8.17 -11.21 13.95
CA ILE A 79 8.05 -12.42 14.78
C ILE A 79 8.88 -13.57 14.20
N MET A 80 8.80 -13.79 12.89
CA MET A 80 9.45 -14.92 12.22
C MET A 80 10.95 -14.71 11.93
N GLN A 81 11.43 -13.46 12.02
CA GLN A 81 12.83 -13.08 11.83
C GLN A 81 13.51 -13.72 10.60
N ARG A 82 12.81 -13.74 9.46
CA ARG A 82 13.32 -14.36 8.23
C ARG A 82 14.50 -13.58 7.66
N LYS A 83 15.72 -14.04 7.90
CA LYS A 83 16.94 -13.40 7.37
C LYS A 83 16.98 -13.45 5.84
N VAL A 84 17.53 -12.39 5.25
CA VAL A 84 17.76 -12.32 3.79
C VAL A 84 18.91 -13.26 3.42
N VAL A 85 18.64 -14.27 2.58
CA VAL A 85 19.65 -15.27 2.15
C VAL A 85 20.38 -14.83 0.89
N TYR A 86 19.68 -14.22 -0.07
CA TYR A 86 20.25 -13.79 -1.33
C TYR A 86 19.62 -12.48 -1.79
N ILE A 87 20.46 -11.54 -2.23
CA ILE A 87 20.05 -10.26 -2.80
C ILE A 87 20.33 -10.33 -4.30
N LYS A 88 19.27 -10.38 -5.10
CA LYS A 88 19.40 -10.33 -6.57
C LYS A 88 19.35 -8.87 -7.03
N ASN A 89 20.41 -8.11 -6.76
CA ASN A 89 20.51 -6.72 -7.21
C ASN A 89 21.52 -6.59 -8.35
N VAL A 90 21.10 -5.89 -9.41
CA VAL A 90 21.97 -5.52 -10.55
C VAL A 90 22.62 -4.14 -10.31
N ASN A 91 22.03 -3.32 -9.43
CA ASN A 91 22.52 -1.98 -9.13
C ASN A 91 23.65 -1.97 -8.10
N VAL A 92 24.73 -1.25 -8.45
CA VAL A 92 25.91 -0.98 -7.61
C VAL A 92 25.69 0.31 -6.80
N GLY A 93 24.54 0.44 -6.14
CA GLY A 93 24.34 1.51 -5.14
C GLY A 93 25.15 1.20 -3.88
N ILE A 94 25.68 2.22 -3.20
CA ILE A 94 26.48 2.05 -1.97
C ILE A 94 25.66 1.33 -0.89
N GLU A 95 24.35 1.56 -0.84
CA GLU A 95 23.47 0.90 0.14
C GLU A 95 23.38 -0.63 -0.04
N ASN A 96 23.63 -1.15 -1.25
CA ASN A 96 23.59 -2.58 -1.55
C ASN A 96 24.90 -3.31 -1.20
N LEU A 97 25.99 -2.55 -1.01
CA LEU A 97 27.29 -3.08 -0.56
C LEU A 97 27.35 -3.23 0.96
N MET A 98 26.51 -2.49 1.70
CA MET A 98 26.46 -2.54 3.15
C MET A 98 25.82 -3.84 3.67
N SER A 99 26.15 -4.20 4.91
CA SER A 99 25.47 -5.30 5.61
C SER A 99 23.99 -5.00 5.82
N MET A 100 23.17 -6.04 5.94
CA MET A 100 21.76 -5.92 6.32
C MET A 100 21.53 -6.54 7.70
N PRO A 101 21.29 -5.77 8.77
CA PRO A 101 21.22 -4.30 8.83
C PRO A 101 22.62 -3.62 8.79
N PRO A 102 22.68 -2.33 8.40
CA PRO A 102 23.92 -1.55 8.41
C PRO A 102 24.39 -1.26 9.84
N SER A 103 25.67 -0.95 10.01
CA SER A 103 26.22 -0.52 11.30
C SER A 103 25.63 0.84 11.73
N LEU A 104 25.55 1.05 13.05
CA LEU A 104 25.07 2.32 13.64
C LEU A 104 25.87 3.54 13.15
N HIS A 105 27.18 3.35 12.99
CA HIS A 105 28.05 4.30 12.32
C HIS A 105 28.54 3.63 11.03
N SER A 106 27.93 4.04 9.93
CA SER A 106 28.47 3.92 8.58
C SER A 106 28.83 5.34 8.11
N PHE A 107 29.63 5.46 7.04
CA PHE A 107 30.27 6.69 6.52
C PHE A 107 29.62 8.03 6.88
#